data_AF-A0A944C890-F1
#
_entry.id   AF-A0A944C890-F1
#
_cell.length_a   1.000
_cell.length_b   1.000
_cell.length_c   1.000
_cell.angle_alpha   90.00
_cell.angle_beta   90.00
_cell.angle_gamma   90.00
#
_symmetry.space_group_name_H-M   'P 1'
#
loop_
_entity.id
_entity.type
_entity.pdbx_description
1 polymer ?
#
loop_
_entity_poly.entity_id
_entity_poly.type
_entity_poly.pdbx_seq_one_letter_code
_entity_poly.pdbx_strand_id
1 'polypeptide(L)' 'MYQCTVCKERFDNSELKVQRQYRGEWCGEAAYEYERFCPVCNGDVEYCGEWYGGEYDEQD' A
#
# COMPACT_ATOMS: atom_id res chain seq x y z
N MET A 1 6.51 -0.06 4.73
CA MET A 1 6.76 -1.23 3.88
C MET A 1 5.48 -2.07 3.80
N TYR A 2 5.25 -2.68 2.64
CA TYR A 2 4.04 -3.44 2.32
C TYR A 2 4.44 -4.85 1.87
N GLN A 3 3.61 -5.83 2.19
CA GLN A 3 3.82 -7.22 1.78
C GLN A 3 2.63 -7.69 0.94
N CYS A 4 2.94 -8.34 -0.19
CA CYS A 4 1.92 -9.00 -0.99
C CYS A 4 1.34 -10.22 -0.25
N THR A 5 0.02 -10.31 -0.22
CA THR A 5 -0.68 -11.44 0.42
C THR A 5 -0.52 -12.74 -0.37
N VAL A 6 -0.25 -12.65 -1.67
CA VAL A 6 -0.11 -13.77 -2.62
C VAL A 6 1.34 -14.27 -2.71
N CYS A 7 2.26 -13.45 -3.23
CA CYS A 7 3.66 -13.86 -3.45
C CYS A 7 4.57 -13.69 -2.22
N LYS A 8 4.08 -13.05 -1.15
CA LYS A 8 4.81 -12.77 0.11
C LYS A 8 6.02 -11.84 -0.03
N GLU A 9 6.29 -11.32 -1.22
CA GLU A 9 7.33 -10.30 -1.44
C GLU A 9 6.98 -8.98 -0.76
N ARG A 10 8.03 -8.23 -0.41
CA ARG A 10 7.95 -6.97 0.32
C ARG A 10 8.39 -5.84 -0.60
N PHE A 11 7.67 -4.72 -0.52
CA PHE A 11 7.85 -3.55 -1.36
C PHE A 11 7.74 -2.28 -0.52
N ASP A 12 8.48 -1.25 -0.91
CA ASP A 12 8.26 0.10 -0.45
C ASP A 12 7.02 0.72 -1.10
N ASN A 13 6.46 1.75 -0.45
CA ASN A 13 5.25 2.42 -0.95
C ASN A 13 5.43 2.96 -2.38
N SER A 14 6.63 3.39 -2.75
CA SER A 14 6.96 3.89 -4.09
C SER A 14 7.08 2.81 -5.17
N GLU A 15 7.25 1.54 -4.78
CA GLU A 15 7.41 0.41 -5.70
C GLU A 15 6.08 -0.25 -6.05
N LEU A 16 5.03 0.05 -5.28
CA LEU A 16 3.70 -0.52 -5.48
C LEU A 16 3.00 0.07 -6.70
N LYS A 17 2.21 -0.78 -7.35
CA LYS A 17 1.31 -0.34 -8.39
C LYS A 17 0.09 0.31 -7.74
N VAL A 18 -0.23 1.55 -8.14
CA VAL A 18 -1.43 2.25 -7.70
C VAL A 18 -2.45 2.23 -8.83
N GLN A 19 -3.66 1.77 -8.55
CA GLN A 19 -4.76 1.79 -9.52
C GLN A 19 -5.97 2.54 -8.96
N ARG A 20 -6.62 3.31 -9.83
CA ARG A 20 -7.86 4.00 -9.52
C ARG A 20 -9.02 3.04 -9.72
N GLN A 21 -9.75 2.76 -8.65
CA GLN A 21 -10.87 1.83 -8.63
C GLN A 21 -12.17 2.60 -8.42
N TYR A 22 -13.18 2.26 -9.20
CA TYR A 22 -14.51 2.84 -9.07
C TYR A 22 -15.21 2.23 -7.85
N ARG A 23 -15.73 3.08 -6.95
CA ARG A 23 -16.41 2.65 -5.71
C ARG A 23 -17.92 2.87 -5.75
N GLY A 24 -18.44 3.53 -6.79
CA GLY A 24 -19.85 3.85 -6.93
C GLY A 24 -20.07 5.33 -7.20
N GLU A 25 -21.28 5.81 -6.96
CA GLU A 25 -21.64 7.23 -7.07
C GLU A 25 -21.99 7.79 -5.70
N TRP A 26 -21.44 8.95 -5.36
CA TRP A 26 -21.77 9.69 -4.16
C TRP A 26 -22.32 11.07 -4.55
N CYS A 27 -23.55 11.37 -4.14
CA CYS A 27 -24.28 12.59 -4.53
C CYS A 27 -24.35 12.83 -6.06
N GLY A 28 -24.40 11.76 -6.87
CA GLY A 28 -24.47 11.85 -8.33
C GLY A 28 -23.13 12.06 -9.02
N GLU A 29 -22.01 12.01 -8.28
CA GLU A 29 -20.66 12.04 -8.85
C GLU A 29 -19.98 10.68 -8.67
N ALA A 30 -19.27 10.24 -9.71
CA ALA A 30 -18.50 9.00 -9.66
C ALA A 30 -17.39 9.09 -8.59
N ALA A 31 -17.48 8.23 -7.58
CA ALA A 31 -16.52 8.09 -6.51
C ALA A 31 -15.46 7.06 -6.88
N TYR A 32 -14.20 7.43 -6.67
CA TYR A 32 -13.05 6.58 -6.93
C TYR A 32 -12.15 6.51 -5.72
N GLU A 33 -11.47 5.39 -5.57
CA GLU A 33 -10.43 5.19 -4.56
C GLU A 33 -9.14 4.72 -5.23
N TYR A 34 -8.00 5.08 -4.63
CA TYR A 34 -6.70 4.62 -5.08
C TYR A 34 -6.26 3.43 -4.23
N GLU A 35 -6.24 2.25 -4.85
CA GLU A 35 -5.81 1.01 -4.21
C GLU A 35 -4.40 0.64 -4.65
N ARG A 36 -3.66 0.01 -3.74
CA ARG A 36 -2.28 -0.43 -3.96
C ARG A 36 -2.25 -1.92 -4.23
N PHE A 37 -1.44 -2.34 -5.19
CA PHE A 37 -1.32 -3.73 -5.62
C PHE A 37 0.14 -4.11 -5.80
N CYS A 38 0.43 -5.40 -5.68
CA CYS A 38 1.74 -5.96 -5.94
C CYS A 38 2.12 -5.76 -7.41
N PRO A 39 3.29 -5.19 -7.72
CA PRO A 39 3.72 -4.96 -9.10
C PRO A 39 4.00 -6.26 -9.88
N VAL A 40 4.23 -7.38 -9.19
CA VAL A 40 4.60 -8.67 -9.79
C VAL A 40 3.36 -9.51 -10.15
N CYS A 41 2.46 -9.71 -9.19
CA CYS A 41 1.31 -10.60 -9.36
C CYS A 41 -0.05 -9.88 -9.36
N ASN A 42 -0.05 -8.55 -9.20
CA ASN A 42 -1.25 -7.71 -9.12
C ASN A 42 -2.22 -8.09 -7.97
N GLY A 43 -1.76 -8.89 -7.00
CA GLY A 43 -2.49 -9.23 -5.79
C GLY A 43 -2.46 -8.10 -4.76
N ASP A 44 -3.33 -8.21 -3.75
CA ASP A 44 -3.42 -7.26 -2.66
C ASP A 44 -2.13 -7.18 -1.84
N VAL A 45 -1.91 -6.02 -1.24
CA VAL A 45 -0.77 -5.75 -0.37
C VAL A 45 -1.24 -5.21 0.96
N GLU A 46 -0.63 -5.69 2.03
CA GLU A 46 -0.92 -5.25 3.39
C GLU A 46 0.27 -4.47 3.95
N TYR A 47 -0.02 -3.43 4.72
CA TYR A 47 1.02 -2.69 5.43
C TYR A 47 1.60 -3.57 6.54
N CYS A 48 2.91 -3.76 6.54
CA CYS A 48 3.59 -4.64 7.49
C CYS A 48 4.72 -3.93 8.26
N GLY A 49 4.63 -2.60 8.39
CA GLY A 49 5.50 -1.78 9.24
C GLY A 49 6.61 -1.04 8.50
N GLU A 50 7.42 -0.29 9.25
CA GLU A 50 8.63 0.39 8.80
C GLU A 50 9.87 -0.47 9.09
N TRP A 51 10.91 -0.33 8.26
CA TRP A 51 12.23 -0.85 8.63
C TRP A 51 12.75 0.00 9.79
N TYR A 52 12.67 -0.50 11.02
CA TYR A 52 13.37 0.14 12.14
C TYR A 52 14.88 -0.01 11.92
N GLY A 53 15.47 0.94 11.22
CA GLY A 53 16.91 1.16 11.13
C GLY A 53 17.20 2.57 11.66
N GLY A 54 17.21 2.73 12.98
CA GLY A 54 17.54 4.00 13.62
C GLY A 54 17.02 4.08 15.05
N GLU A 55 17.90 3.71 15.99
CA GLU A 55 17.98 4.11 17.40
C GLU A 55 16.98 5.20 17.83
N TYR A 56 16.15 4.87 18.82
CA TYR A 56 15.55 5.88 19.69
C TYR A 56 16.70 6.46 20.54
N ASP A 57 17.33 7.55 20.09
CA ASP A 57 18.08 8.41 21.00
C ASP A 57 17.06 9.28 21.75
N GLU A 58 16.51 8.72 22.82
CA GLU A 58 15.87 9.49 23.89
C GLU A 58 16.97 10.36 24.54
N GLN A 59 17.15 11.58 24.04
CA GLN A 59 17.79 12.65 24.81
C GLN A 59 16.75 13.31 25.71
N ASP A 60 16.75 12.94 26.99
CA ASP A 60 16.31 13.79 28.11
C ASP A 60 17.43 13.82 29.18
#